data_AF-V5BXN4-F1
#
_entry.id   AF-V5BXN4-F1
#
_cell.length_a   1.000
_cell.length_b   1.000
_cell.length_c   1.000
_cell.angle_alpha   90.00
_cell.angle_beta   90.00
_cell.angle_gamma   90.00
#
_symmetry.space_group_name_H-M   'P 1'
#
loop_
_entity.id
_entity.type
_entity.pdbx_description
1 polymer ?
#
loop_
_entity_poly.entity_id
_entity_poly.type
_entity_poly.pdbx_seq_one_letter_code
_entity_poly.pdbx_strand_id
1 'polypeptide(L)'
;MSEIETKIMQVVKFFVDANFYISVLVLVYGGLSAITENYSIFKFNEDLFGVMHNNLRIALLYLAMTEIVVCGYCLVTKQPKMMLFVGYFLIMMMGSLAFYGKINDVAIDDRIPVFFLYTGISHIAYGLMSGLRKFLQNP
;
A
#
# COMPACT_ATOMS: atom_id res chain seq x y z
N MET A 1 22.74 -17.31 17.05
CA MET A 1 22.86 -16.31 15.98
C MET A 1 24.18 -15.58 16.19
N SER A 2 25.02 -15.48 15.18
CA SER A 2 26.31 -14.77 15.27
C SER A 2 26.09 -13.26 15.41
N GLU A 3 27.10 -12.54 15.87
CA GLU A 3 27.07 -11.07 15.97
C GLU A 3 26.80 -10.43 14.59
N ILE A 4 27.36 -11.02 13.54
CA ILE A 4 27.20 -10.58 12.14
C ILE A 4 25.75 -10.74 11.70
N GLU A 5 25.12 -11.90 11.94
CA GLU A 5 23.72 -12.15 11.61
C GLU A 5 22.77 -11.16 12.30
N THR A 6 23.08 -10.79 13.55
CA THR A 6 22.29 -9.82 14.31
C THR A 6 22.39 -8.41 13.72
N LYS A 7 23.59 -7.97 13.32
CA LYS A 7 23.79 -6.67 12.66
C LYS A 7 23.09 -6.62 11.30
N ILE A 8 23.22 -7.67 10.50
CA ILE A 8 22.53 -7.76 9.20
C ILE A 8 21.02 -7.64 9.39
N MET A 9 20.45 -8.37 10.35
CA MET A 9 19.01 -8.34 10.64
C MET A 9 18.53 -6.93 11.06
N GLN A 10 19.33 -6.21 11.85
CA GLN A 10 19.02 -4.83 12.24
C GLN A 10 19.01 -3.87 11.04
N VAL A 11 19.99 -4.01 10.13
CA VAL A 11 20.09 -3.20 8.92
C VAL A 11 18.91 -3.47 7.99
N VAL A 12 18.61 -4.75 7.72
CA VAL A 12 17.45 -5.14 6.90
C VAL A 12 16.16 -4.57 7.48
N LYS A 13 15.98 -4.70 8.80
CA LYS A 13 14.80 -4.15 9.47
C LYS A 13 14.69 -2.64 9.29
N PHE A 14 15.78 -1.90 9.45
CA PHE A 14 15.79 -0.46 9.27
C PHE A 14 15.31 -0.06 7.86
N PHE A 15 15.81 -0.73 6.83
CA PHE A 15 15.36 -0.48 5.46
C PHE A 15 13.90 -0.86 5.22
N VAL A 16 13.43 -1.97 5.78
CA VAL A 16 12.01 -2.38 5.69
C VAL A 16 11.10 -1.38 6.38
N ASP A 17 11.46 -0.93 7.58
CA ASP A 17 10.69 0.06 8.35
C ASP A 17 10.65 1.40 7.59
N ALA A 18 11.78 1.88 7.07
CA ALA A 18 11.84 3.12 6.29
C ALA A 18 11.01 3.03 5.00
N ASN A 19 11.15 1.93 4.24
CA ASN A 19 10.38 1.70 3.03
C ASN A 19 8.87 1.64 3.31
N PHE A 20 8.46 1.03 4.42
CA PHE A 20 7.07 1.00 4.84
C PHE A 20 6.52 2.41 5.05
N TYR A 21 7.18 3.26 5.84
CA TYR A 21 6.72 4.63 6.06
C TYR A 21 6.65 5.45 4.77
N ILE A 22 7.61 5.29 3.86
CA ILE A 22 7.56 5.91 2.54
C ILE A 22 6.34 5.39 1.77
N SER A 23 6.08 4.09 1.79
CA SER A 23 4.92 3.50 1.10
C SER A 23 3.58 3.99 1.65
N VAL A 24 3.47 4.21 2.97
CA VAL A 24 2.27 4.81 3.60
C VAL A 24 2.08 6.24 3.09
N LEU A 25 3.14 7.04 3.06
CA LEU A 25 3.08 8.40 2.52
C LEU A 25 2.68 8.42 1.04
N VAL A 26 3.24 7.51 0.24
CA VAL A 26 2.87 7.35 -1.17
C VAL A 26 1.40 6.97 -1.29
N LEU A 27 0.90 6.01 -0.51
CA LEU A 27 -0.49 5.56 -0.53
C LEU A 27 -1.46 6.70 -0.18
N VAL A 28 -1.17 7.42 0.91
CA VAL A 28 -1.96 8.56 1.36
C VAL A 28 -1.93 9.69 0.34
N TYR A 29 -0.74 10.08 -0.13
CA TYR A 29 -0.61 11.15 -1.13
C TYR A 29 -1.28 10.77 -2.44
N GLY A 30 -1.09 9.55 -2.93
CA GLY A 30 -1.73 9.04 -4.14
C GLY A 30 -3.25 9.06 -4.03
N GLY A 31 -3.80 8.64 -2.89
CA GLY A 31 -5.25 8.65 -2.67
C GLY A 31 -5.86 10.03 -2.52
N LEU A 32 -5.20 10.94 -1.77
CA LEU A 32 -5.66 12.33 -1.62
C LEU A 32 -5.52 13.14 -2.93
N SER A 33 -4.43 12.95 -3.66
CA SER A 33 -4.20 13.65 -4.93
C SER A 33 -5.11 13.16 -6.05
N ALA A 34 -5.71 11.97 -5.93
CA ALA A 34 -6.65 11.44 -6.92
C ALA A 34 -7.90 12.31 -7.15
N ILE A 35 -8.27 13.16 -6.18
CA ILE A 35 -9.45 14.04 -6.29
C ILE A 35 -9.12 15.31 -7.09
N THR A 36 -7.85 15.71 -7.15
CA THR A 36 -7.46 16.99 -7.76
C THR A 36 -6.81 16.77 -9.12
N GLU A 37 -7.43 17.29 -10.17
CA GLU A 37 -6.98 17.08 -11.56
C GLU A 37 -5.56 17.58 -11.83
N ASN A 38 -5.16 18.70 -11.21
CA ASN A 38 -3.85 19.30 -11.43
C ASN A 38 -2.71 18.65 -10.64
N TYR A 39 -3.03 17.84 -9.62
CA TYR A 39 -2.03 17.27 -8.71
C TYR A 39 -2.06 15.75 -8.67
N SER A 40 -2.99 15.11 -9.39
CA SER A 40 -3.06 13.66 -9.43
C SER A 40 -1.84 13.06 -10.09
N ILE A 41 -1.24 12.09 -9.42
CA ILE A 41 -0.20 11.25 -10.02
C ILE A 41 -0.77 10.23 -11.01
N PHE A 42 -2.10 10.15 -11.15
CA PHE A 42 -2.81 9.27 -12.08
C PHE A 42 -3.46 10.07 -13.21
N LYS A 43 -3.56 9.45 -14.38
CA LYS A 43 -4.19 9.97 -15.60
C LYS A 43 -5.53 9.29 -15.70
N PHE A 44 -6.57 10.04 -15.40
CA PHE A 44 -7.95 9.61 -15.60
C PHE A 44 -8.39 10.15 -16.96
N ASN A 45 -8.86 9.27 -17.85
CA ASN A 45 -9.16 9.63 -19.24
C ASN A 45 -10.65 9.98 -19.34
N GLU A 46 -11.01 11.26 -19.48
CA GLU A 46 -12.41 11.69 -19.35
C GLU A 46 -13.36 11.09 -20.42
N ASP A 47 -12.81 10.68 -21.57
CA ASP A 47 -13.59 10.30 -22.75
C ASP A 47 -14.17 8.88 -22.74
N LEU A 48 -13.80 8.02 -21.77
CA LEU A 48 -14.44 6.70 -21.61
C LEU A 48 -14.90 6.50 -20.16
N PHE A 49 -16.23 6.52 -19.98
CA PHE A 49 -16.94 6.18 -18.74
C PHE A 49 -16.60 7.07 -17.52
N GLY A 50 -17.08 8.32 -17.52
CA GLY A 50 -16.93 9.26 -16.40
C GLY A 50 -17.41 8.76 -15.02
N VAL A 51 -18.37 7.81 -14.98
CA VAL A 51 -18.86 7.22 -13.70
C VAL A 51 -17.80 6.33 -13.05
N MET A 52 -17.07 5.53 -13.83
CA MET A 52 -16.00 4.66 -13.30
C MET A 52 -14.83 5.50 -12.76
N HIS A 53 -14.47 6.56 -13.48
CA HIS A 53 -13.43 7.49 -13.04
C HIS A 53 -13.74 8.10 -11.68
N ASN A 54 -14.95 8.59 -11.48
CA ASN A 54 -15.34 9.17 -10.20
C ASN A 54 -15.33 8.12 -9.07
N ASN A 55 -15.82 6.90 -9.36
CA ASN A 55 -15.81 5.81 -8.38
C ASN A 55 -14.39 5.41 -7.97
N LEU A 56 -13.45 5.34 -8.92
CA LEU A 56 -12.06 5.01 -8.63
C LEU A 56 -11.36 6.13 -7.83
N ARG A 57 -11.59 7.41 -8.17
CA ARG A 57 -11.09 8.55 -7.40
C ARG A 57 -11.59 8.50 -5.95
N ILE A 58 -12.88 8.25 -5.76
CA ILE A 58 -13.50 8.12 -4.43
C ILE A 58 -12.94 6.90 -3.68
N ALA A 59 -12.74 5.76 -4.35
CA ALA A 59 -12.16 4.57 -3.74
C ALA A 59 -10.72 4.81 -3.27
N LEU A 60 -9.90 5.52 -4.06
CA LEU A 60 -8.54 5.90 -3.69
C LEU A 60 -8.51 6.88 -2.51
N LEU A 61 -9.45 7.82 -2.44
CA LEU A 61 -9.62 8.69 -1.29
C LEU A 61 -9.95 7.90 -0.02
N TYR A 62 -10.94 7.01 -0.10
CA TYR A 62 -11.29 6.17 1.03
C TYR A 62 -10.11 5.31 1.47
N LEU A 63 -9.34 4.78 0.52
CA LEU A 63 -8.16 4.00 0.82
C LEU A 63 -7.10 4.82 1.59
N ALA A 64 -6.85 6.07 1.19
CA ALA A 64 -5.94 6.96 1.93
C ALA A 64 -6.43 7.26 3.35
N MET A 65 -7.73 7.53 3.54
CA MET A 65 -8.30 7.76 4.87
C MET A 65 -8.23 6.51 5.75
N THR A 66 -8.57 5.35 5.19
CA THR A 66 -8.47 4.06 5.86
C THR A 66 -7.03 3.76 6.25
N GLU A 67 -6.07 4.02 5.36
CA GLU A 67 -4.64 3.81 5.66
C GLU A 67 -4.18 4.64 6.86
N ILE A 68 -4.54 5.93 6.92
CA ILE A 68 -4.19 6.80 8.07
C ILE A 68 -4.74 6.21 9.37
N VAL A 69 -6.00 5.78 9.37
CA VAL A 69 -6.66 5.22 10.56
C VAL A 69 -6.05 3.89 10.97
N VAL A 70 -5.87 2.96 10.02
CA VAL A 70 -5.33 1.62 10.28
C VAL A 70 -3.87 1.70 10.71
N CYS A 71 -3.06 2.52 10.05
CA CYS A 71 -1.67 2.75 10.42
C CYS A 71 -1.56 3.39 11.82
N GLY A 72 -2.34 4.44 12.09
CA GLY A 72 -2.43 5.04 13.42
C GLY A 72 -2.82 4.03 14.50
N TYR A 73 -3.86 3.23 14.26
CA TYR A 73 -4.31 2.18 15.17
C TYR A 73 -3.21 1.13 15.43
N CYS A 74 -2.54 0.65 14.38
CA CYS A 74 -1.49 -0.37 14.51
C CYS A 74 -0.27 0.14 15.27
N LEU A 75 0.10 1.41 15.09
CA LEU A 75 1.19 2.05 15.83
C LEU A 75 0.85 2.20 17.31
N VAL A 76 -0.37 2.63 17.65
CA VAL A 76 -0.82 2.79 19.04
C VAL A 76 -0.95 1.44 19.75
N THR A 77 -1.55 0.45 19.10
CA THR A 77 -1.81 -0.88 19.68
C THR A 77 -0.63 -1.84 19.58
N LYS A 78 0.46 -1.45 18.90
CA LYS A 78 1.64 -2.29 18.66
C LYS A 78 1.29 -3.61 17.97
N GLN A 79 0.38 -3.56 17.00
CA GLN A 79 -0.07 -4.71 16.20
C GLN A 79 0.33 -4.59 14.72
N PRO A 80 1.63 -4.43 14.39
CA PRO A 80 2.10 -4.23 13.02
C PRO A 80 1.84 -5.44 12.10
N LYS A 81 1.54 -6.62 12.67
CA LYS A 81 1.14 -7.81 11.91
C LYS A 81 -0.11 -7.59 11.06
N MET A 82 -1.00 -6.66 11.44
CA MET A 82 -2.19 -6.35 10.64
C MET A 82 -1.84 -5.79 9.26
N MET A 83 -0.65 -5.19 9.09
CA MET A 83 -0.17 -4.69 7.80
C MET A 83 0.01 -5.78 6.75
N LEU A 84 0.14 -7.05 7.15
CA LEU A 84 0.10 -8.18 6.22
C LEU A 84 -1.21 -8.21 5.43
N PHE A 85 -2.34 -8.03 6.12
CA PHE A 85 -3.67 -8.08 5.52
C PHE A 85 -3.93 -6.85 4.65
N VAL A 86 -3.47 -5.67 5.10
CA VAL A 86 -3.52 -4.44 4.31
C VAL A 86 -2.74 -4.62 3.01
N GLY A 87 -1.50 -5.10 3.10
CA GLY A 87 -0.66 -5.30 1.92
C GLY A 87 -1.22 -6.34 0.96
N TYR A 88 -1.78 -7.45 1.48
CA TYR A 88 -2.48 -8.43 0.67
C TYR A 88 -3.69 -7.82 -0.05
N PHE A 89 -4.51 -7.04 0.65
CA PHE A 89 -5.65 -6.34 0.06
C PHE A 89 -5.22 -5.39 -1.06
N LEU A 90 -4.14 -4.62 -0.88
CA LEU A 90 -3.60 -3.72 -1.91
C LEU A 90 -3.15 -4.49 -3.16
N ILE A 91 -2.49 -5.64 -3.01
CA ILE A 91 -2.12 -6.49 -4.16
C ILE A 91 -3.38 -7.05 -4.86
N MET A 92 -4.40 -7.45 -4.10
CA MET A 92 -5.66 -7.89 -4.71
C MET A 92 -6.39 -6.77 -5.46
N MET A 93 -6.28 -5.51 -5.02
CA MET A 93 -6.84 -4.35 -5.71
C MET A 93 -6.22 -4.18 -7.10
N MET A 94 -4.90 -4.39 -7.25
CA MET A 94 -4.23 -4.40 -8.55
C MET A 94 -4.89 -5.40 -9.51
N GLY A 95 -5.05 -6.65 -9.08
CA GLY A 95 -5.64 -7.71 -9.90
C GLY A 95 -7.11 -7.44 -10.23
N SER A 96 -7.88 -6.98 -9.23
CA SER A 96 -9.29 -6.64 -9.38
C SER A 96 -9.50 -5.52 -10.40
N LEU A 97 -8.69 -4.47 -10.34
CA LEU A 97 -8.76 -3.36 -11.29
C LEU A 97 -8.39 -3.81 -12.70
N ALA A 98 -7.28 -4.52 -12.87
CA ALA A 98 -6.87 -5.02 -14.18
C ALA A 98 -7.93 -5.94 -14.82
N PHE A 99 -8.54 -6.82 -14.02
CA PHE A 99 -9.63 -7.68 -14.46
C PHE A 99 -10.88 -6.89 -14.85
N TYR A 100 -11.27 -5.92 -14.01
CA TYR A 100 -12.41 -5.05 -14.27
C TYR A 100 -12.23 -4.23 -15.55
N GLY A 101 -11.07 -3.59 -15.72
CA GLY A 101 -10.74 -2.81 -16.91
C GLY A 101 -10.79 -3.64 -18.17
N LYS A 102 -10.22 -4.85 -18.13
CA LYS A 102 -10.23 -5.78 -19.27
C LYS A 102 -11.64 -6.23 -19.67
N ILE A 103 -12.52 -6.53 -18.72
CA ILE A 103 -13.89 -7.00 -19.01
C ILE A 103 -14.76 -5.88 -19.57
N ASN A 104 -14.59 -4.67 -19.07
CA ASN A 104 -15.46 -3.54 -19.43
C ASN A 104 -14.86 -2.64 -20.52
N ASP A 105 -13.73 -3.06 -21.11
CA ASP A 105 -12.97 -2.29 -22.10
C ASP A 105 -12.64 -0.86 -21.62
N VAL A 106 -12.31 -0.74 -20.33
CA VAL A 106 -11.95 0.53 -19.69
C VAL A 106 -10.43 0.61 -19.57
N ALA A 107 -9.85 1.64 -20.16
CA ALA A 107 -8.43 1.94 -20.01
C ALA A 107 -8.14 2.37 -18.57
N ILE A 108 -7.20 1.68 -17.93
CA ILE A 108 -6.71 2.00 -16.58
C ILE A 108 -5.29 2.55 -16.74
N ASP A 109 -4.94 3.58 -15.98
CA ASP A 109 -3.57 4.10 -15.96
C ASP A 109 -2.59 3.02 -15.50
N ASP A 110 -1.55 2.77 -16.30
CA ASP A 110 -0.49 1.79 -16.03
C ASP A 110 0.27 2.04 -14.71
N ARG A 111 0.19 3.26 -14.18
CA ARG A 111 0.78 3.62 -12.87
C ARG A 111 -0.01 3.07 -11.69
N ILE A 112 -1.32 2.83 -11.86
CA ILE A 112 -2.18 2.33 -10.77
C ILE A 112 -1.76 0.91 -10.33
N PRO A 113 -1.53 -0.06 -11.23
CA PRO A 113 -0.98 -1.37 -10.85
C PRO A 113 0.36 -1.28 -10.09
N VAL A 114 1.29 -0.46 -10.58
CA VAL A 114 2.62 -0.28 -9.94
C VAL A 114 2.48 0.33 -8.55
N PHE A 115 1.58 1.31 -8.39
CA PHE A 115 1.25 1.92 -7.11
C PHE A 115 0.74 0.89 -6.09
N PHE A 116 -0.24 0.07 -6.46
CA PHE A 116 -0.79 -0.97 -5.59
C PHE A 116 0.21 -2.08 -5.29
N LEU A 117 1.04 -2.46 -6.26
CA LEU A 117 2.07 -3.48 -6.06
C LEU A 117 3.15 -2.99 -5.09
N TYR A 118 3.68 -1.79 -5.31
CA TYR A 118 4.72 -1.21 -4.45
C TYR A 118 4.22 -1.04 -3.01
N THR A 119 3.06 -0.41 -2.84
CA THR A 119 2.46 -0.20 -1.52
C THR A 119 2.13 -1.55 -0.86
N GLY A 120 1.52 -2.48 -1.59
CA GLY A 120 1.18 -3.82 -1.09
C GLY A 120 2.38 -4.64 -0.60
N ILE A 121 3.44 -4.75 -1.41
CA ILE A 121 4.67 -5.47 -1.02
C ILE A 121 5.32 -4.82 0.21
N SER A 122 5.34 -3.49 0.27
CA SER A 122 5.93 -2.74 1.39
C SER A 122 5.21 -3.04 2.71
N HIS A 123 3.87 -3.11 2.69
CA HIS A 123 3.05 -3.46 3.85
C HIS A 123 3.25 -4.92 4.29
N ILE A 124 3.33 -5.86 3.33
CA ILE A 124 3.60 -7.27 3.62
C ILE A 124 4.98 -7.42 4.26
N ALA A 125 6.02 -6.81 3.68
CA ALA A 125 7.39 -6.89 4.19
C ALA A 125 7.48 -6.39 5.64
N TYR A 126 6.85 -5.26 5.94
CA TYR A 126 6.78 -4.70 7.30
C TYR A 126 6.03 -5.61 8.28
N GLY A 127 4.87 -6.13 7.86
CA GLY A 127 4.08 -7.06 8.66
C GLY A 127 4.83 -8.36 8.97
N LEU A 128 5.57 -8.91 8.00
CA LEU A 128 6.40 -10.11 8.19
C LEU A 128 7.58 -9.84 9.13
N MET A 129 8.32 -8.76 8.88
CA MET A 129 9.51 -8.39 9.66
C MET A 129 9.16 -8.10 11.13
N SER A 130 8.04 -7.45 11.36
CA SER A 130 7.55 -7.18 12.72
C SER A 130 7.05 -8.46 13.44
N GLY A 131 6.57 -9.45 12.69
CA GLY A 131 6.22 -10.77 13.21
C GLY A 131 7.44 -11.59 13.64
N LEU A 132 8.49 -11.59 12.82
CA LEU A 132 9.77 -12.27 13.08
C LEU A 132 10.43 -11.78 14.38
N ARG A 133 10.33 -10.48 14.69
CA ARG A 133 10.88 -9.90 15.93
C ARG A 133 10.31 -10.55 17.20
N LYS A 134 9.00 -10.82 17.24
CA LYS A 134 8.36 -11.44 18.42
C LYS A 134 8.85 -12.87 18.64
N PHE A 135 9.16 -13.60 17.56
CA PHE A 135 9.68 -14.97 17.62
C PHE A 135 11.16 -15.00 18.06
N LEU A 136 11.97 -14.02 17.62
CA LEU A 136 13.38 -13.94 17.99
C LEU A 136 13.65 -13.40 19.41
N GLN A 137 12.67 -12.76 20.06
CA GLN A 137 12.79 -12.20 21.41
C GLN A 137 12.20 -13.09 22.52
N ASN A 138 11.46 -14.14 22.17
CA ASN A 138 10.93 -15.16 23.08
C ASN A 138 11.30 -16.55 22.51
N PRO A 139 12.51 -17.07 22.76
CA PRO A 139 12.82 -18.47 22.48
C PRO A 139 11.99 -19.41 23.35
#